data_AF-A0A2Z2MCA2-F1
#
_entry.id   AF-A0A2Z2MCA2-F1
#
_cell.length_a   1.000
_cell.length_b   1.000
_cell.length_c   1.000
_cell.angle_alpha   90.00
_cell.angle_beta   90.00
_cell.angle_gamma   90.00
#
_symmetry.space_group_name_H-M   'P 1'
#
loop_
_entity.id
_entity.type
_entity.pdbx_description
1 polymer ?
#
loop_
_entity_poly.entity_id
_entity_poly.type
_entity_poly.pdbx_seq_one_letter_code
_entity_poly.pdbx_strand_id
1 'polypeptide(L)'
;MRIVAADTGGALLDEAYNPLGLVATAAVLVEKPYKTASVSLVRYADPFSYDMSGRQAIRDETYLAVELAREVMPDVVHLDSTIGGIEVRKLDEATIDALSITDRGKEVWKDLAKDLQPLARRFWEETGIEIVAVGKSSVPVRIAEIYSGIYTAKWAVEYAKEHGRARVGLPRYMKVEIMPGRIHGESLDPREGGLYGEVDAQADGIGWELYPNPFVRRFMVLEVWRA
;
A
#
# COMPACT_ATOMS: atom_id res chain seq x y z
N MET A 1 1.04 21.42 4.40
CA MET A 1 1.85 20.22 4.19
C MET A 1 1.02 19.27 3.35
N ARG A 2 1.54 18.92 2.17
CA ARG A 2 1.01 17.99 1.19
C ARG A 2 1.99 16.83 1.15
N ILE A 3 1.50 15.61 1.35
CA ILE A 3 2.38 14.45 1.54
C ILE A 3 2.00 13.40 0.51
N VAL A 4 2.97 12.90 -0.24
CA VAL A 4 2.79 11.67 -1.00
C VAL A 4 3.24 10.49 -0.16
N ALA A 5 2.50 9.38 -0.21
CA ALA A 5 2.91 8.13 0.39
C ALA A 5 2.51 6.96 -0.50
N ALA A 6 3.15 5.82 -0.33
CA ALA A 6 2.74 4.59 -0.97
C ALA A 6 2.79 3.42 0.01
N ASP A 7 1.97 2.41 -0.27
CA ASP A 7 1.96 1.13 0.42
C ASP A 7 1.49 0.02 -0.54
N THR A 8 1.97 -1.20 -0.32
CA THR A 8 1.52 -2.40 -1.03
C THR A 8 0.68 -3.27 -0.12
N GLY A 9 -0.53 -3.58 -0.55
CA GLY A 9 -1.47 -4.34 0.25
C GLY A 9 -2.45 -5.15 -0.56
N GLY A 10 -3.27 -5.89 0.19
CA GLY A 10 -4.17 -6.89 -0.35
C GLY A 10 -3.43 -8.14 -0.80
N ALA A 11 -3.99 -9.31 -0.50
CA ALA A 11 -3.41 -10.58 -0.92
C ALA A 11 -4.48 -11.48 -1.52
N LEU A 12 -4.18 -12.12 -2.65
CA LEU A 12 -4.99 -13.22 -3.14
C LEU A 12 -4.83 -14.40 -2.18
N LEU A 13 -5.93 -15.04 -1.80
CA LEU A 13 -5.93 -16.16 -0.87
C LEU A 13 -6.35 -17.46 -1.57
N ASP A 14 -5.76 -18.57 -1.14
CA ASP A 14 -6.22 -19.90 -1.50
C ASP A 14 -7.48 -20.33 -0.70
N GLU A 15 -7.94 -21.56 -0.95
CA GLU A 15 -9.09 -22.13 -0.23
C GLU A 15 -8.85 -22.27 1.28
N ALA A 16 -7.59 -22.41 1.69
CA ALA A 16 -7.14 -22.55 3.07
C ALA A 16 -6.74 -21.21 3.72
N TYR A 17 -7.03 -20.08 3.06
CA TYR A 17 -6.72 -18.72 3.52
C TYR A 17 -5.22 -18.36 3.57
N ASN A 18 -4.35 -19.14 2.90
CA ASN A 18 -2.95 -18.77 2.74
C ASN A 18 -2.80 -17.71 1.66
N PRO A 19 -1.93 -16.70 1.86
CA PRO A 19 -1.64 -15.71 0.83
C PRO A 19 -0.83 -16.33 -0.31
N LEU A 20 -1.29 -16.14 -1.54
CA LEU A 20 -0.57 -16.51 -2.76
C LEU A 20 0.38 -15.40 -3.22
N GLY A 21 -0.07 -14.15 -3.16
CA GLY A 21 0.71 -12.98 -3.55
C GLY A 21 -0.03 -11.67 -3.30
N LEU A 22 0.71 -10.56 -3.26
CA LEU A 22 0.13 -9.23 -3.09
C LEU A 22 -0.50 -8.73 -4.40
N VAL A 23 -1.50 -7.86 -4.27
CA VAL A 23 -2.35 -7.46 -5.40
C VAL A 23 -2.08 -6.04 -5.87
N ALA A 24 -2.06 -5.05 -4.97
CA ALA A 24 -2.04 -3.65 -5.35
C ALA A 24 -1.01 -2.84 -4.56
N THR A 25 -0.21 -2.06 -5.28
CA THR A 25 0.55 -0.94 -4.74
C THR A 25 -0.21 0.34 -5.03
N ALA A 26 -0.52 1.12 -3.99
CA ALA A 26 -1.19 2.39 -4.12
C ALA A 26 -0.27 3.53 -3.67
N ALA A 27 -0.20 4.59 -4.47
CA ALA A 27 0.40 5.87 -4.09
C ALA A 27 -0.71 6.91 -3.93
N VAL A 28 -0.63 7.73 -2.90
CA VAL A 28 -1.66 8.71 -2.55
C VAL A 28 -1.04 10.08 -2.27
N LEU A 29 -1.71 11.14 -2.72
CA LEU A 29 -1.51 12.50 -2.25
C LEU A 29 -2.48 12.76 -1.11
N VAL A 30 -1.95 13.12 0.05
CA VAL A 30 -2.74 13.45 1.24
C VAL A 30 -2.50 14.90 1.65
N GLU A 31 -3.59 15.60 1.87
CA GLU A 31 -3.62 17.00 2.28
C GLU A 31 -4.48 17.15 3.53
N LYS A 32 -4.42 18.31 4.20
CA LYS A 32 -5.29 18.61 5.35
C LYS A 32 -6.76 18.38 4.94
N PRO A 33 -7.57 17.63 5.71
CA PRO A 33 -7.40 17.24 7.12
C PRO A 33 -6.69 15.89 7.37
N TYR A 34 -5.99 15.33 6.39
CA TYR A 34 -5.22 14.09 6.48
C TYR A 34 -6.06 12.85 6.82
N LYS A 35 -7.23 12.71 6.18
CA LYS A 35 -8.15 11.58 6.39
C LYS A 35 -8.36 10.69 5.18
N THR A 36 -8.08 11.21 3.99
CA THR A 36 -8.25 10.51 2.72
C THR A 36 -7.27 11.07 1.70
N ALA A 37 -7.22 10.49 0.50
CA ALA A 37 -6.38 10.96 -0.58
C ALA A 37 -7.11 11.97 -1.46
N SER A 38 -6.45 13.05 -1.85
CA SER A 38 -6.93 13.97 -2.90
C SER A 38 -6.73 13.37 -4.29
N VAL A 39 -5.68 12.58 -4.45
CA VAL A 39 -5.31 11.87 -5.69
C VAL A 39 -4.74 10.52 -5.30
N SER A 40 -5.08 9.47 -6.04
CA SER A 40 -4.48 8.14 -5.88
C SER A 40 -4.08 7.56 -7.23
N LEU A 41 -2.95 6.86 -7.24
CA LEU A 41 -2.41 6.09 -8.35
C LEU A 41 -2.25 4.64 -7.89
N VAL A 42 -2.53 3.69 -8.78
CA VAL A 42 -2.41 2.26 -8.48
C VAL A 42 -1.55 1.55 -9.51
N ARG A 43 -0.75 0.60 -9.04
CA ARG A 43 -0.10 -0.42 -9.87
C ARG A 43 -0.51 -1.80 -9.36
N TYR A 44 -1.08 -2.61 -10.24
CA TYR A 44 -1.43 -3.99 -9.94
C TYR A 44 -0.23 -4.91 -10.19
N ALA A 45 0.00 -5.82 -9.27
CA ALA A 45 0.95 -6.91 -9.46
C ALA A 45 0.24 -8.17 -9.95
N ASP A 46 1.00 -9.15 -10.40
CA ASP A 46 0.49 -10.52 -10.60
C ASP A 46 0.59 -11.29 -9.27
N PRO A 47 -0.53 -11.54 -8.56
CA PRO A 47 -0.49 -12.25 -7.29
C PRO A 47 -0.13 -13.74 -7.42
N PHE A 48 -0.13 -14.31 -8.64
CA PHE A 48 0.24 -15.71 -8.85
C PHE A 48 1.76 -15.90 -8.98
N SER A 49 2.53 -14.82 -9.18
CA SER A 49 3.98 -14.84 -9.36
C SER A 49 4.74 -13.82 -8.49
N TYR A 50 4.13 -13.39 -7.39
CA TYR A 50 4.65 -12.31 -6.53
C TYR A 50 5.80 -12.74 -5.61
N ASP A 51 6.83 -11.89 -5.44
CA ASP A 51 7.90 -12.10 -4.45
C ASP A 51 7.45 -11.72 -3.03
N MET A 52 7.14 -12.73 -2.23
CA MET A 52 6.73 -12.58 -0.84
C MET A 52 7.88 -12.23 0.13
N SER A 53 9.11 -11.98 -0.35
CA SER A 53 10.23 -11.54 0.48
C SER A 53 10.11 -10.11 1.00
N GLY A 54 9.21 -9.31 0.43
CA GLY A 54 8.96 -7.90 0.77
C GLY A 54 9.84 -6.89 0.02
N ARG A 55 10.90 -7.35 -0.67
CA ARG A 55 11.78 -6.47 -1.47
C ARG A 55 11.05 -5.84 -2.64
N GLN A 56 10.21 -6.61 -3.33
CA GLN A 56 9.41 -6.13 -4.44
C GLN A 56 8.45 -5.02 -4.01
N ALA A 57 7.72 -5.22 -2.90
CA ALA A 57 6.77 -4.23 -2.37
C ALA A 57 7.42 -2.86 -2.11
N ILE A 58 8.55 -2.83 -1.37
CA ILE A 58 9.22 -1.57 -1.04
C ILE A 58 9.75 -0.85 -2.31
N ARG A 59 10.21 -1.62 -3.30
CA ARG A 59 10.61 -1.05 -4.60
C ARG A 59 9.40 -0.44 -5.30
N ASP A 60 8.33 -1.21 -5.47
CA ASP A 60 7.12 -0.77 -6.16
C ASP A 60 6.51 0.48 -5.50
N GLU A 61 6.46 0.52 -4.16
CA GLU A 61 6.04 1.68 -3.38
C GLU A 61 6.90 2.91 -3.67
N THR A 62 8.23 2.76 -3.59
CA THR A 62 9.14 3.90 -3.79
C THR A 62 9.02 4.46 -5.20
N TYR A 63 8.99 3.60 -6.22
CA TYR A 63 8.85 4.03 -7.61
C TYR A 63 7.49 4.70 -7.86
N LEU A 64 6.39 4.13 -7.38
CA LEU A 64 5.05 4.68 -7.58
C LEU A 64 4.85 6.00 -6.82
N ALA A 65 5.42 6.12 -5.62
CA ALA A 65 5.42 7.37 -4.86
C ALA A 65 6.20 8.48 -5.59
N VAL A 66 7.37 8.17 -6.16
CA VAL A 66 8.15 9.13 -6.95
C VAL A 66 7.41 9.54 -8.23
N GLU A 67 6.75 8.59 -8.90
CA GLU A 67 5.92 8.84 -10.08
C GLU A 67 4.83 9.87 -9.77
N LEU A 68 4.01 9.61 -8.74
CA LEU A 68 2.96 10.54 -8.31
C LEU A 68 3.55 11.88 -7.82
N ALA A 69 4.66 11.86 -7.08
CA ALA A 69 5.28 13.07 -6.54
C ALA A 69 5.82 14.00 -7.62
N ARG A 70 6.31 13.47 -8.75
CA ARG A 70 6.72 14.28 -9.92
C ARG A 70 5.56 15.02 -10.55
N GLU A 71 4.35 14.47 -10.49
CA GLU A 71 3.15 15.11 -11.05
C GLU A 71 2.57 16.16 -10.10
N VAL A 72 2.47 15.83 -8.81
CA VAL A 72 1.71 16.66 -7.85
C VAL A 72 2.57 17.58 -6.99
N MET A 73 3.90 17.42 -7.04
CA MET A 73 4.91 18.21 -6.33
C MET A 73 4.55 18.41 -4.83
N PRO A 74 4.57 17.35 -4.01
CA PRO A 74 4.29 17.44 -2.57
C PRO A 74 5.44 18.11 -1.81
N ASP A 75 5.22 18.38 -0.52
CA ASP A 75 6.27 18.89 0.37
C ASP A 75 7.26 17.78 0.78
N VAL A 76 6.79 16.53 0.87
CA VAL A 76 7.57 15.37 1.31
C VAL A 76 6.93 14.06 0.84
N VAL A 77 7.73 13.02 0.65
CA VAL A 77 7.29 11.65 0.39
C VAL A 77 7.53 10.76 1.61
N HIS A 78 6.52 10.04 2.08
CA HIS A 78 6.63 9.06 3.16
C HIS A 78 6.67 7.64 2.61
N LEU A 79 7.71 6.87 2.97
CA LEU A 79 7.86 5.46 2.63
C LEU A 79 7.44 4.55 3.80
N ASP A 80 6.80 3.40 3.51
CA ASP A 80 6.42 2.43 4.54
C ASP A 80 7.61 1.59 5.05
N SER A 81 8.54 2.26 5.73
CA SER A 81 9.57 1.55 6.46
C SER A 81 9.90 2.26 7.76
N THR A 82 9.87 1.49 8.86
CA THR A 82 10.02 2.04 10.20
C THR A 82 11.50 2.06 10.60
N ILE A 83 12.26 2.99 10.01
CA ILE A 83 13.71 3.18 10.30
C ILE A 83 14.02 4.58 10.82
N GLY A 84 13.06 5.19 11.53
CA GLY A 84 13.28 6.42 12.31
C GLY A 84 13.11 7.73 11.53
N GLY A 85 12.50 7.70 10.35
CA GLY A 85 12.24 8.91 9.55
C GLY A 85 13.45 9.46 8.82
N ILE A 86 14.51 8.65 8.69
CA ILE A 86 15.71 9.03 7.93
C ILE A 86 15.40 9.23 6.46
N GLU A 87 16.06 10.21 5.84
CA GLU A 87 15.94 10.44 4.40
C GLU A 87 16.61 9.31 3.62
N VAL A 88 15.88 8.70 2.68
CA VAL A 88 16.33 7.53 1.91
C VAL A 88 17.61 7.85 1.13
N ARG A 89 17.79 9.08 0.66
CA ARG A 89 19.02 9.52 -0.02
C ARG A 89 20.28 9.47 0.85
N LYS A 90 20.15 9.36 2.17
CA LYS A 90 21.26 9.25 3.13
C LYS A 90 21.53 7.81 3.59
N LEU A 91 20.77 6.83 3.09
CA LEU A 91 20.93 5.42 3.45
C LEU A 91 22.08 4.76 2.69
N ASP A 92 23.32 5.10 3.05
CA ASP A 92 24.49 4.32 2.66
C ASP A 92 24.70 3.10 3.60
N GLU A 93 25.62 2.21 3.24
CA GLU A 93 25.86 0.98 4.02
C GLU A 93 26.23 1.25 5.48
N ALA A 94 27.07 2.26 5.73
CA ALA A 94 27.49 2.63 7.08
C ALA A 94 26.33 3.17 7.92
N THR A 95 25.46 3.98 7.31
CA THR A 95 24.24 4.49 7.94
C THR A 95 23.28 3.36 8.27
N ILE A 96 23.10 2.40 7.36
CA ILE A 96 22.24 1.22 7.59
C ILE A 96 22.80 0.35 8.72
N ASP A 97 24.11 0.16 8.78
CA ASP A 97 24.77 -0.61 9.85
C ASP A 97 24.59 0.02 11.23
N ALA A 98 24.51 1.35 11.29
CA ALA A 98 24.25 2.10 12.51
C ALA A 98 22.76 2.09 12.94
N LEU A 99 21.82 1.63 12.10
CA LEU A 99 20.40 1.58 12.46
C LEU A 99 20.13 0.57 13.58
N SER A 100 19.20 0.94 14.46
CA SER A 100 18.69 0.07 15.54
C SER A 100 17.59 -0.87 15.04
N ILE A 101 17.89 -1.65 13.99
CA ILE A 101 17.02 -2.68 13.42
C ILE A 101 17.73 -4.04 13.43
N THR A 102 16.96 -5.12 13.24
CA THR A 102 17.49 -6.48 13.15
C THR A 102 18.51 -6.63 12.02
N ASP A 103 19.49 -7.53 12.15
CA ASP A 103 20.51 -7.78 11.11
C ASP A 103 19.89 -8.16 9.76
N ARG A 104 18.84 -8.99 9.77
CA ARG A 104 18.04 -9.28 8.56
C ARG A 104 17.44 -8.03 7.93
N GLY A 105 16.96 -7.10 8.76
CA GLY A 105 16.44 -5.80 8.30
C GLY A 105 17.53 -4.94 7.67
N LYS A 106 18.76 -4.97 8.22
CA LYS A 106 19.93 -4.30 7.64
C LYS A 106 20.30 -4.90 6.29
N GLU A 107 20.33 -6.24 6.18
CA GLU A 107 20.61 -6.93 4.91
C GLU A 107 19.61 -6.55 3.81
N VAL A 108 18.31 -6.56 4.14
CA VAL A 108 17.25 -6.13 3.20
C VAL A 108 17.46 -4.69 2.76
N TRP A 109 17.72 -3.79 3.72
CA TRP A 109 17.95 -2.38 3.40
C TRP A 109 19.23 -2.13 2.61
N LYS A 110 20.31 -2.86 2.87
CA LYS A 110 21.55 -2.78 2.07
C LYS A 110 21.30 -3.17 0.63
N ASP A 111 20.49 -4.20 0.40
CA ASP A 111 20.14 -4.59 -0.96
C ASP A 111 19.26 -3.56 -1.66
N LEU A 112 18.22 -3.05 -0.97
CA LEU A 112 17.34 -2.01 -1.49
C LEU A 112 18.06 -0.69 -1.75
N ALA A 113 19.00 -0.31 -0.88
CA ALA A 113 19.72 0.95 -0.97
C ALA A 113 20.53 1.09 -2.27
N LYS A 114 20.97 -0.02 -2.87
CA LYS A 114 21.67 -0.01 -4.17
C LYS A 114 20.87 0.70 -5.26
N ASP A 115 19.54 0.57 -5.22
CA ASP A 115 18.62 1.16 -6.20
C ASP A 115 17.94 2.42 -5.65
N LEU A 116 17.46 2.36 -4.40
CA LEU A 116 16.60 3.39 -3.82
C LEU A 116 17.37 4.64 -3.38
N GLN A 117 18.60 4.49 -2.88
CA GLN A 117 19.41 5.65 -2.46
C GLN A 117 19.77 6.55 -3.66
N PRO A 118 20.26 6.01 -4.80
CA PRO A 118 20.52 6.83 -5.99
C PRO A 118 19.25 7.44 -6.59
N LEU A 119 18.12 6.73 -6.55
CA LEU A 119 16.83 7.25 -6.98
C LEU A 119 16.40 8.45 -6.12
N ALA A 120 16.41 8.29 -4.80
CA ALA A 120 16.04 9.35 -3.86
C ALA A 120 16.96 10.57 -3.97
N ARG A 121 18.28 10.35 -4.16
CA ARG A 121 19.24 11.45 -4.36
C ARG A 121 18.93 12.24 -5.62
N ARG A 122 18.75 11.58 -6.77
CA ARG A 122 18.42 12.26 -8.03
C ARG A 122 17.09 13.02 -7.94
N PHE A 123 16.07 12.39 -7.37
CA PHE A 123 14.77 13.02 -7.19
C PHE A 123 14.86 14.28 -6.31
N TRP A 124 15.62 14.23 -5.23
CA TRP A 124 15.88 15.38 -4.37
C TRP A 124 16.69 16.47 -5.09
N GLU A 125 17.72 16.13 -5.85
CA GLU A 125 18.50 17.10 -6.65
C GLU A 125 17.63 17.81 -7.69
N GLU A 126 16.67 17.11 -8.29
CA GLU A 126 15.75 17.65 -9.30
C GLU A 126 14.62 18.52 -8.71
N THR A 127 14.12 18.18 -7.51
CA THR A 127 12.86 18.74 -6.99
C THR A 127 12.97 19.42 -5.63
N GLY A 128 14.04 19.14 -4.88
CA GLY A 128 14.18 19.50 -3.47
C GLY A 128 13.33 18.66 -2.50
N ILE A 129 12.57 17.68 -2.99
CA ILE A 129 11.63 16.89 -2.17
C ILE A 129 12.36 15.70 -1.53
N GLU A 130 12.19 15.54 -0.22
CA GLU A 130 12.76 14.42 0.53
C GLU A 130 11.84 13.19 0.48
N ILE A 131 12.46 12.01 0.42
CA ILE A 131 11.80 10.72 0.66
C ILE A 131 12.23 10.24 2.04
N VAL A 132 11.30 10.14 2.99
CA VAL A 132 11.57 9.78 4.38
C VAL A 132 10.97 8.42 4.74
N ALA A 133 11.77 7.58 5.39
CA ALA A 133 11.35 6.26 5.83
C ALA A 133 10.73 6.32 7.24
N VAL A 134 9.45 6.69 7.28
CA VAL A 134 8.66 6.90 8.52
C VAL A 134 7.89 5.65 8.94
N GLY A 135 7.43 4.86 7.97
CA GLY A 135 6.70 3.63 8.24
C GLY A 135 5.35 3.85 8.90
N LYS A 136 5.00 2.94 9.81
CA LYS A 136 3.69 2.82 10.47
C LYS A 136 3.23 4.03 11.30
N SER A 137 4.13 4.97 11.57
CA SER A 137 3.79 6.23 12.26
C SER A 137 3.21 7.29 11.33
N SER A 138 3.23 7.06 10.01
CA SER A 138 2.73 7.97 8.99
C SER A 138 1.24 7.72 8.71
N VAL A 139 0.39 8.71 8.99
CA VAL A 139 -1.03 8.69 8.58
C VAL A 139 -1.19 8.57 7.06
N PRO A 140 -0.43 9.29 6.21
CA PRO A 140 -0.48 9.10 4.76
C PRO A 140 -0.13 7.69 4.28
N VAL A 141 0.81 7.00 4.94
CA VAL A 141 1.13 5.60 4.62
C VAL A 141 -0.06 4.71 4.96
N ARG A 142 -0.71 4.92 6.11
CA ARG A 142 -1.94 4.20 6.45
C ARG A 142 -3.09 4.49 5.47
N ILE A 143 -3.20 5.71 4.95
CA ILE A 143 -4.17 6.03 3.89
C ILE A 143 -3.80 5.26 2.61
N ALA A 144 -2.52 5.17 2.24
CA ALA A 144 -2.07 4.35 1.13
C ALA A 144 -2.44 2.85 1.32
N GLU A 145 -2.26 2.32 2.54
CA GLU A 145 -2.66 0.96 2.93
C GLU A 145 -4.18 0.74 2.76
N ILE A 146 -5.01 1.72 3.11
CA ILE A 146 -6.47 1.66 2.88
C ILE A 146 -6.76 1.65 1.38
N TYR A 147 -6.11 2.51 0.59
CA TYR A 147 -6.29 2.55 -0.85
C TYR A 147 -5.81 1.27 -1.55
N SER A 148 -4.72 0.64 -1.10
CA SER A 148 -4.28 -0.64 -1.65
C SER A 148 -5.32 -1.75 -1.39
N GLY A 149 -5.97 -1.74 -0.22
CA GLY A 149 -7.11 -2.62 0.08
C GLY A 149 -8.34 -2.35 -0.79
N ILE A 150 -8.67 -1.07 -1.04
CA ILE A 150 -9.78 -0.67 -1.92
C ILE A 150 -9.52 -1.10 -3.38
N TYR A 151 -8.31 -0.84 -3.88
CA TYR A 151 -7.93 -1.27 -5.23
C TYR A 151 -7.84 -2.79 -5.36
N THR A 152 -7.49 -3.50 -4.29
CA THR A 152 -7.57 -4.97 -4.23
C THR A 152 -9.00 -5.46 -4.35
N ALA A 153 -9.96 -4.81 -3.69
CA ALA A 153 -11.38 -5.12 -3.87
C ALA A 153 -11.84 -4.87 -5.31
N LYS A 154 -11.40 -3.78 -5.93
CA LYS A 154 -11.64 -3.51 -7.35
C LYS A 154 -11.07 -4.61 -8.25
N TRP A 155 -9.83 -5.04 -8.00
CA TRP A 155 -9.22 -6.16 -8.70
C TRP A 155 -10.02 -7.46 -8.52
N ALA A 156 -10.46 -7.76 -7.30
CA ALA A 156 -11.24 -8.97 -6.99
C ALA A 156 -12.59 -8.99 -7.72
N VAL A 157 -13.25 -7.83 -7.85
CA VAL A 157 -14.48 -7.66 -8.65
C VAL A 157 -14.22 -8.01 -10.11
N GLU A 158 -13.21 -7.41 -10.75
CA GLU A 158 -12.91 -7.69 -12.16
C GLU A 158 -12.47 -9.15 -12.35
N TYR A 159 -11.64 -9.68 -11.46
CA TYR A 159 -11.21 -11.08 -11.51
C TYR A 159 -12.41 -12.04 -11.39
N ALA A 160 -13.35 -11.79 -10.48
CA ALA A 160 -14.52 -12.64 -10.28
C ALA A 160 -15.50 -12.60 -11.47
N LYS A 161 -15.61 -11.48 -12.21
CA LYS A 161 -16.41 -11.44 -13.44
C LYS A 161 -15.91 -12.44 -14.48
N GLU A 162 -14.58 -12.52 -14.62
CA GLU A 162 -13.90 -13.38 -15.58
C GLU A 162 -13.82 -14.84 -15.11
N HIS A 163 -13.44 -15.05 -13.84
CA HIS A 163 -13.09 -16.37 -13.29
C HIS A 163 -14.12 -16.96 -12.34
N GLY A 164 -15.21 -16.24 -12.07
CA GLY A 164 -16.36 -16.67 -11.27
C GLY A 164 -16.25 -16.33 -9.78
N ARG A 165 -15.05 -16.36 -9.17
CA ARG A 165 -14.85 -16.06 -7.75
C ARG A 165 -13.43 -15.57 -7.46
N ALA A 166 -13.30 -14.71 -6.47
CA ALA A 166 -12.05 -14.26 -5.87
C ALA A 166 -12.16 -14.26 -4.35
N ARG A 167 -11.08 -14.62 -3.67
CA ARG A 167 -10.94 -14.46 -2.22
C ARG A 167 -9.69 -13.67 -1.93
N VAL A 168 -9.84 -12.51 -1.29
CA VAL A 168 -8.70 -11.64 -0.98
C VAL A 168 -8.65 -11.30 0.51
N GLY A 169 -7.45 -11.29 1.07
CA GLY A 169 -7.18 -10.76 2.39
C GLY A 169 -6.95 -9.26 2.28
N LEU A 170 -7.72 -8.48 3.03
CA LEU A 170 -7.54 -7.03 3.10
C LEU A 170 -6.41 -6.67 4.08
N PRO A 171 -5.78 -5.50 3.92
CA PRO A 171 -4.89 -4.93 4.93
C PRO A 171 -5.49 -4.86 6.33
N ARG A 172 -4.64 -4.62 7.33
CA ARG A 172 -5.05 -4.72 8.74
C ARG A 172 -6.19 -3.76 9.08
N TYR A 173 -7.12 -4.22 9.92
CA TYR A 173 -8.20 -3.41 10.51
C TYR A 173 -8.85 -2.46 9.51
N MET A 174 -9.22 -2.93 8.33
CA MET A 174 -10.04 -2.15 7.42
C MET A 174 -11.22 -2.99 6.95
N LYS A 175 -12.25 -2.30 6.51
CA LYS A 175 -13.37 -2.91 5.79
C LYS A 175 -13.54 -2.23 4.45
N VAL A 176 -14.23 -2.93 3.56
CA VAL A 176 -14.62 -2.44 2.25
C VAL A 176 -16.12 -2.65 2.09
N GLU A 177 -16.78 -1.69 1.45
CA GLU A 177 -18.17 -1.75 1.02
C GLU A 177 -18.23 -1.50 -0.48
N ILE A 178 -18.78 -2.48 -1.22
CA ILE A 178 -18.95 -2.40 -2.67
C ILE A 178 -20.38 -1.91 -2.94
N MET A 179 -20.48 -0.72 -3.54
CA MET A 179 -21.73 -0.05 -3.88
C MET A 179 -21.87 0.11 -5.40
N PRO A 180 -23.06 0.43 -5.92
CA PRO A 180 -23.21 0.79 -7.32
C PRO A 180 -22.29 1.96 -7.69
N GLY A 181 -21.38 1.72 -8.65
CA GLY A 181 -20.45 2.71 -9.21
C GLY A 181 -19.18 2.98 -8.40
N ARG A 182 -19.05 2.49 -7.17
CA ARG A 182 -17.90 2.80 -6.31
C ARG A 182 -17.61 1.75 -5.25
N ILE A 183 -16.37 1.74 -4.78
CA ILE A 183 -15.92 0.96 -3.63
C ILE A 183 -15.44 1.95 -2.56
N HIS A 184 -16.00 1.84 -1.36
CA HIS A 184 -15.59 2.59 -0.19
C HIS A 184 -14.77 1.70 0.73
N GLY A 185 -13.69 2.22 1.30
CA GLY A 185 -12.92 1.54 2.33
C GLY A 185 -12.60 2.46 3.48
N GLU A 186 -12.67 1.93 4.70
CA GLU A 186 -12.34 2.69 5.90
C GLU A 186 -11.63 1.84 6.95
N SER A 187 -10.87 2.51 7.80
CA SER A 187 -10.25 1.88 8.96
C SER A 187 -11.30 1.49 10.00
N LEU A 188 -11.13 0.31 10.57
CA LEU A 188 -11.88 -0.20 11.72
C LEU A 188 -11.29 0.28 13.05
N ASP A 189 -10.12 0.93 13.07
CA ASP A 189 -9.51 1.44 14.29
C ASP A 189 -9.96 2.89 14.55
N PRO A 190 -10.83 3.14 15.55
CA PRO A 190 -11.32 4.49 15.84
C PRO A 190 -10.20 5.44 16.30
N ARG A 191 -9.07 4.91 16.77
CA ARG A 191 -7.91 5.71 17.20
C ARG A 191 -7.20 6.37 16.03
N GLU A 192 -7.43 5.90 14.80
CA GLU A 192 -6.88 6.50 13.58
C GLU A 192 -7.66 7.74 13.11
N GLY A 193 -8.79 8.08 13.75
CA GLY A 193 -9.49 9.35 13.52
C GLY A 193 -10.41 9.39 12.30
N GLY A 194 -10.83 8.21 11.80
CA GLY A 194 -11.74 8.06 10.67
C GLY A 194 -11.04 8.24 9.33
N LEU A 195 -10.03 7.40 9.07
CA LEU A 195 -9.35 7.33 7.78
C LEU A 195 -10.16 6.49 6.79
N TYR A 196 -10.28 6.97 5.55
CA TYR A 196 -11.10 6.33 4.52
C TYR A 196 -10.59 6.64 3.11
N GLY A 197 -11.15 5.94 2.12
CA GLY A 197 -10.93 6.19 0.70
C GLY A 197 -12.10 5.69 -0.14
N GLU A 198 -12.19 6.18 -1.37
CA GLU A 198 -13.17 5.72 -2.35
C GLU A 198 -12.52 5.64 -3.73
N VAL A 199 -12.94 4.66 -4.53
CA VAL A 199 -12.58 4.56 -5.95
C VAL A 199 -13.80 4.15 -6.77
N ASP A 200 -13.86 4.60 -8.02
CA ASP A 200 -14.90 4.17 -8.95
C ASP A 200 -14.71 2.70 -9.34
N ALA A 201 -15.80 1.96 -9.37
CA ALA A 201 -15.83 0.55 -9.78
C ALA A 201 -17.21 0.17 -10.31
N GLN A 202 -17.23 -0.61 -11.40
CA GLN A 202 -18.46 -1.21 -11.91
C GLN A 202 -18.63 -2.58 -11.27
N ALA A 203 -19.56 -2.71 -10.32
CA ALA A 203 -19.77 -3.95 -9.57
C ALA A 203 -21.14 -4.61 -9.87
N ASP A 204 -21.74 -4.31 -11.02
CA ASP A 204 -23.00 -4.92 -11.42
C ASP A 204 -22.86 -6.44 -11.59
N GLY A 205 -23.84 -7.20 -11.09
CA GLY A 205 -23.84 -8.67 -11.20
C GLY A 205 -22.81 -9.36 -10.31
N ILE A 206 -22.38 -8.72 -9.22
CA ILE A 206 -21.41 -9.28 -8.27
C ILE A 206 -22.03 -9.43 -6.88
N GLY A 207 -21.89 -10.62 -6.30
CA GLY A 207 -22.11 -10.86 -4.89
C GLY A 207 -20.79 -10.75 -4.11
N TRP A 208 -20.86 -10.29 -2.88
CA TRP A 208 -19.68 -10.20 -2.01
C TRP A 208 -20.05 -10.40 -0.54
N GLU A 209 -19.06 -10.85 0.23
CA GLU A 209 -19.14 -10.96 1.68
C GLU A 209 -17.82 -10.53 2.30
N LEU A 210 -17.91 -9.83 3.44
CA LEU A 210 -16.77 -9.42 4.23
C LEU A 210 -16.83 -10.05 5.62
N TYR A 211 -15.81 -10.81 5.98
CA TYR A 211 -15.75 -11.52 7.26
C TYR A 211 -14.32 -11.61 7.81
N PRO A 212 -14.12 -11.90 9.11
CA PRO A 212 -12.78 -12.01 9.67
C PRO A 212 -11.98 -13.17 9.07
N ASN A 213 -10.68 -12.97 8.83
CA ASN A 213 -9.78 -14.07 8.48
C ASN A 213 -9.60 -15.01 9.71
N PRO A 214 -9.90 -16.32 9.60
CA PRO A 214 -9.83 -17.23 10.74
C PRO A 214 -8.39 -17.52 11.21
N PHE A 215 -7.38 -17.31 10.37
CA PHE A 215 -5.97 -17.57 10.69
C PHE A 215 -5.20 -16.31 11.10
N VAL A 216 -5.63 -15.14 10.62
CA VAL A 216 -4.91 -13.88 10.85
C VAL A 216 -5.81 -12.87 11.54
N ARG A 217 -5.80 -12.90 12.88
CA ARG A 217 -6.56 -11.95 13.71
C ARG A 217 -6.29 -10.51 13.25
N ARG A 218 -7.37 -9.73 13.13
CA ARG A 218 -7.40 -8.29 12.73
C ARG A 218 -7.35 -8.04 11.23
N PHE A 219 -7.30 -9.08 10.41
CA PHE A 219 -7.41 -8.98 8.97
C PHE A 219 -8.79 -9.48 8.55
N MET A 220 -9.37 -8.82 7.56
CA MET A 220 -10.65 -9.21 6.98
C MET A 220 -10.41 -9.96 5.67
N VAL A 221 -11.31 -10.87 5.34
CA VAL A 221 -11.41 -11.51 4.03
C VAL A 221 -12.57 -10.85 3.31
N LEU A 222 -12.31 -10.41 2.08
CA LEU A 222 -13.33 -10.06 1.12
C LEU A 222 -13.44 -11.21 0.13
N GLU A 223 -14.60 -11.84 0.09
CA GLU A 223 -14.93 -12.84 -0.91
C GLU A 223 -15.91 -12.25 -1.92
N VAL A 224 -15.64 -12.46 -3.20
CA VAL A 224 -16.38 -11.86 -4.31
C VAL A 224 -16.70 -12.94 -5.33
N TRP A 225 -17.92 -12.97 -5.85
CA TRP A 225 -18.36 -13.94 -6.84
C TRP A 225 -19.29 -13.33 -7.87
N ARG A 226 -19.32 -13.93 -9.06
CA ARG A 226 -20.31 -13.60 -10.09
C ARG A 226 -21.69 -14.10 -9.67
N ALA A 227 -22.64 -13.17 -9.54
CA ALA A 227 -24.03 -13.47 -9.17
C ALA A 227 -24.83 -14.06 -10.34
#